data_AF-A0A7G2D9K9-F1
#
_entry.id   AF-A0A7G2D9K9-F1
#
_cell.length_a   1.000
_cell.length_b   1.000
_cell.length_c   1.000
_cell.angle_alpha   90.00
_cell.angle_beta   90.00
_cell.angle_gamma   90.00
#
_symmetry.space_group_name_H-M   'P 1'
#
loop_
_entity.id
_entity.type
_entity.pdbx_description
1 polymer ?
#
loop_
_entity_poly.entity_id
_entity_poly.type
_entity_poly.pdbx_seq_one_letter_code
_entity_poly.pdbx_strand_id
1 'polypeptide(L)' 'MQIVELDIKLPYEGRGKILSRLYGKVKGRIRDIHFFPPDAEGISEIKMEVVEDNAPKLLSDLKKIVRNGKITFKVLSEV' A
#
# COMPACT_ATOMS: atom_id res chain seq x y z
N MET A 1 -3.45 15.59 -10.76
CA MET A 1 -3.51 14.34 -9.96
C MET A 1 -2.33 13.47 -10.34
N GLN A 2 -1.90 12.48 -9.56
CA GLN A 2 -0.85 11.55 -10.02
C GLN A 2 -1.22 10.11 -9.67
N ILE A 3 -0.76 9.18 -10.50
CA ILE A 3 -0.89 7.74 -10.23
C ILE A 3 0.36 7.31 -9.47
N VAL A 4 0.14 6.76 -8.28
CA VAL A 4 1.18 6.28 -7.39
C VAL A 4 1.04 4.78 -7.23
N GLU A 5 2.11 4.05 -7.52
CA GLU A 5 2.25 2.66 -7.15
C GLU A 5 2.75 2.59 -5.70
N LEU A 6 2.07 1.80 -4.88
CA LEU A 6 2.49 1.45 -3.53
C LEU A 6 2.80 -0.04 -3.51
N ASP A 7 4.00 -0.38 -3.08
CA ASP A 7 4.43 -1.75 -2.80
C ASP A 7 4.53 -1.90 -1.29
N ILE A 8 3.72 -2.81 -0.75
CA ILE A 8 3.55 -3.02 0.68
C ILE A 8 3.90 -4.47 0.99
N LYS A 9 4.92 -4.66 1.84
CA LYS A 9 5.34 -5.96 2.36
C LYS A 9 5.05 -6.04 3.86
N LEU A 10 4.35 -7.08 4.29
CA LEU A 10 4.07 -7.31 5.71
C LEU A 10 3.87 -8.80 6.03
N PRO A 11 4.05 -9.23 7.29
CA PRO A 11 3.74 -10.59 7.71
C PRO A 11 2.31 -10.99 7.30
N TYR A 12 2.16 -12.21 6.79
CA TYR A 12 0.87 -12.73 6.37
C TYR A 12 -0.11 -12.84 7.56
N GLU A 13 0.40 -13.28 8.70
CA GLU A 13 -0.37 -13.36 9.93
C GLU A 13 -0.82 -11.98 10.40
N GLY A 14 -2.11 -11.82 10.70
CA GLY A 14 -2.65 -10.55 11.16
C GLY A 14 -2.75 -9.43 10.11
N ARG A 15 -2.35 -9.68 8.85
CA ARG A 15 -2.35 -8.68 7.76
C ARG A 15 -3.70 -8.00 7.55
N GLY A 16 -4.81 -8.72 7.75
CA GLY A 16 -6.16 -8.21 7.53
C GLY A 16 -6.49 -6.93 8.32
N LYS A 17 -5.99 -6.82 9.57
CA LYS A 17 -6.19 -5.61 10.39
C LYS A 17 -5.45 -4.40 9.81
N ILE A 18 -4.25 -4.62 9.30
CA ILE A 18 -3.42 -3.58 8.65
C ILE A 18 -4.07 -3.17 7.33
N LEU A 19 -4.45 -4.14 6.50
CA LEU A 19 -5.12 -3.93 5.22
C LEU A 19 -6.44 -3.14 5.36
N SER A 20 -7.25 -3.44 6.37
CA SER A 20 -8.48 -2.69 6.63
C SER A 20 -8.21 -1.20 6.91
N ARG A 21 -7.17 -0.90 7.70
CA ARG A 21 -6.75 0.48 7.99
C ARG A 21 -6.17 1.19 6.75
N LEU A 22 -5.36 0.48 5.97
CA LEU A 22 -4.83 0.99 4.70
C LEU A 22 -5.96 1.32 3.74
N TYR A 23 -6.89 0.38 3.54
CA TYR A 23 -8.06 0.57 2.70
C TYR A 23 -8.87 1.79 3.13
N GLY A 24 -9.09 1.99 4.44
CA GLY A 24 -9.77 3.18 4.95
C GLY A 24 -9.09 4.51 4.58
N LYS A 25 -7.77 4.51 4.34
CA LYS A 25 -7.04 5.68 3.84
C LYS A 25 -7.17 5.86 2.34
N VAL A 26 -7.12 4.79 1.55
CA VAL A 26 -7.07 4.90 0.07
C VAL A 26 -8.40 4.63 -0.65
N LYS A 27 -9.47 4.32 0.09
CA LYS A 27 -10.80 4.04 -0.47
C LYS A 27 -11.25 5.15 -1.42
N GLY A 28 -11.80 4.74 -2.57
CA GLY A 28 -12.27 5.65 -3.63
C GLY A 28 -11.16 6.21 -4.52
N ARG A 29 -9.89 5.90 -4.22
CA ARG A 29 -8.72 6.34 -4.99
C ARG A 29 -7.92 5.18 -5.58
N ILE A 30 -8.26 3.95 -5.22
CA ILE A 30 -7.63 2.74 -5.77
C ILE A 30 -8.04 2.59 -7.23
N ARG A 31 -7.06 2.57 -8.11
CA ARG A 31 -7.21 2.23 -9.53
C ARG A 31 -7.07 0.73 -9.75
N ASP A 32 -6.08 0.13 -9.09
CA ASP A 32 -5.78 -1.29 -9.23
C ASP A 32 -5.14 -1.86 -7.95
N ILE A 33 -5.29 -3.16 -7.72
CA ILE A 33 -4.70 -3.86 -6.57
C ILE A 33 -4.40 -5.33 -6.89
N HIS A 34 -3.19 -5.74 -6.54
CA HIS A 34 -2.69 -7.09 -6.71
C HIS A 34 -2.19 -7.65 -5.38
N PHE A 35 -2.70 -8.82 -5.01
CA PHE A 35 -2.27 -9.55 -3.82
C PHE A 35 -1.43 -10.75 -4.24
N PHE A 36 -0.20 -10.82 -3.74
CA PHE A 36 0.68 -11.95 -3.99
C PHE A 36 0.57 -12.95 -2.83
N PRO A 37 0.76 -14.25 -3.10
CA PRO A 37 0.92 -15.25 -2.04
C PRO A 37 2.13 -14.88 -1.15
N PRO A 38 2.13 -15.30 0.13
CA PRO A 38 3.29 -15.08 0.98
C PRO A 38 4.50 -15.86 0.47
N ASP A 39 5.68 -15.30 0.71
CA ASP A 39 6.95 -15.98 0.44
C ASP A 39 7.28 -17.04 1.51
N ALA A 40 8.44 -17.68 1.37
CA ALA A 40 8.92 -18.72 2.28
C ALA A 40 9.13 -18.23 3.73
N GLU A 41 9.27 -16.91 3.95
CA GLU A 41 9.40 -16.29 5.26
C GLU A 41 8.05 -15.87 5.84
N GLY A 42 6.95 -16.13 5.12
CA GLY A 42 5.60 -15.75 5.52
C GLY A 42 5.29 -14.27 5.29
N ILE A 43 6.05 -13.58 4.44
CA ILE A 43 5.83 -12.17 4.09
C ILE A 43 4.93 -12.09 2.87
N SER A 44 3.83 -11.34 3.03
CA SER A 44 2.91 -11.00 1.94
C SER A 44 3.35 -9.72 1.26
N GLU A 45 3.24 -9.70 -0.08
CA GLU A 45 3.38 -8.50 -0.89
C GLU A 45 2.02 -8.07 -1.45
N ILE A 46 1.73 -6.76 -1.40
CA ILE A 46 0.58 -6.13 -2.06
C ILE A 46 1.09 -4.99 -2.91
N LYS A 47 0.70 -4.97 -4.18
CA LYS A 47 0.90 -3.81 -5.05
C LYS A 47 -0.43 -3.13 -5.31
N MET A 48 -0.49 -1.82 -5.13
CA MET A 48 -1.69 -1.04 -5.44
C MET A 48 -1.34 0.22 -6.20
N GLU A 49 -2.18 0.56 -7.16
CA GLU A 49 -2.16 1.86 -7.83
C GLU A 49 -3.23 2.75 -7.23
N VAL A 50 -2.85 3.95 -6.82
CA VAL A 50 -3.77 4.93 -6.24
C VAL A 50 -3.62 6.27 -6.95
N VAL A 51 -4.76 6.94 -7.16
CA VAL A 51 -4.81 8.32 -7.64
C VAL A 51 -4.73 9.25 -6.43
N GLU A 52 -3.66 10.03 -6.35
CA GLU A 52 -3.38 10.89 -5.20
C GLU A 52 -2.80 12.22 -5.67
N ASP A 53 -3.14 13.31 -4.98
CA ASP A 53 -2.57 14.62 -5.27
C ASP A 53 -1.31 14.86 -4.43
N ASN A 54 -1.32 14.37 -3.18
CA ASN A 54 -0.22 14.53 -2.24
C ASN A 54 0.40 13.17 -1.82
N ALA A 55 1.20 12.59 -2.72
CA ALA A 55 1.85 11.30 -2.51
C ALA A 55 2.77 11.28 -1.26
N PRO A 56 3.59 12.32 -0.96
CA PRO A 56 4.44 12.31 0.23
C PRO A 56 3.65 12.23 1.55
N LYS A 57 2.53 12.95 1.65
CA LYS A 57 1.66 12.90 2.83
C LYS A 57 1.01 11.53 2.98
N LEU A 58 0.50 10.96 1.90
CA LEU A 58 -0.06 9.61 1.89
C LEU A 58 0.97 8.60 2.41
N LEU A 59 2.19 8.61 1.87
CA LEU A 59 3.25 7.71 2.30
C LEU A 59 3.54 7.82 3.80
N SER A 60 3.62 9.04 4.34
CA SER A 60 3.86 9.28 5.77
C SER A 60 2.76 8.65 6.63
N ASP A 61 1.50 8.76 6.21
CA ASP A 61 0.37 8.17 6.92
C ASP A 61 0.33 6.64 6.81
N LEU A 62 0.64 6.08 5.64
CA LEU A 62 0.67 4.63 5.45
C LEU A 62 1.83 3.98 6.22
N LYS A 63 3.00 4.63 6.30
CA LYS A 63 4.13 4.17 7.14
C LYS A 63 3.75 4.02 8.61
N LYS A 64 2.89 4.89 9.16
CA LYS A 64 2.42 4.79 10.55
C LYS A 64 1.49 3.59 10.79
N ILE A 65 0.83 3.11 9.74
CA ILE A 65 -0.08 1.95 9.76
C ILE A 65 0.71 0.65 9.60
N VAL A 66 1.66 0.62 8.68
CA VAL A 66 2.54 -0.53 8.39
C VAL A 66 3.74 -0.51 9.36
N ARG A 67 3.47 -0.71 10.66
CA ARG A 67 4.51 -0.62 11.71
C ARG A 67 5.54 -1.76 11.64
N ASN A 68 5.11 -2.97 11.29
CA ASN A 68 5.97 -4.17 11.22
C ASN A 68 6.16 -4.65 9.78
N GLY A 69 6.16 -3.72 8.83
CA GLY A 69 6.33 -4.05 7.42
C GLY A 69 7.09 -2.95 6.69
N LYS A 70 7.24 -3.13 5.37
CA LYS A 70 7.89 -2.18 4.49
C LYS A 70 6.85 -1.61 3.54
N ILE A 71 6.90 -0.31 3.32
CA ILE A 71 6.15 0.33 2.25
C ILE A 71 7.12 1.16 1.40
N THR A 72 7.09 0.90 0.11
CA THR A 72 7.78 1.69 -0.92
C THR A 72 6.73 2.29 -1.86
N PHE A 73 7.10 3.40 -2.48
CA PHE A 73 6.23 4.07 -3.43
C PHE A 73 7.01 4.44 -4.69
N LYS A 74 6.29 4.52 -5.79
CA LYS A 74 6.79 4.99 -7.09
C LYS A 74 5.70 5.81 -7.76
N VAL A 75 6.03 7.02 -8.22
CA VAL A 75 5.12 7.80 -9.06
C VAL A 75 5.18 7.21 -10.47
N LEU A 76 4.05 6.77 -11.00
CA LEU A 76 3.96 6.16 -12.32
C LEU A 76 3.69 7.19 -13.42
N SER A 77 2.85 8.18 -13.13
CA SER A 77 2.50 9.25 -14.07
C SER A 77 1.85 10.42 -13.34
N GLU A 78 2.05 11.62 -13.86
CA GLU A 78 1.20 12.78 -13.58
C GLU A 78 -0.06 12.68 -14.48
N VAL A 79 -1.21 13.10 -13.95
CA VAL A 79 -2.54 13.11 -14.59
C VAL A 79 -3.07 14.52 -14.63
#